data_AF-A0A226D706-F1
#
_entry.id   AF-A0A226D706-F1
#
_cell.length_a   1.000
_cell.length_b   1.000
_cell.length_c   1.000
_cell.angle_alpha   90.00
_cell.angle_beta   90.00
_cell.angle_gamma   90.00
#
_symmetry.space_group_name_H-M   'P 1'
#
loop_
_entity.id
_entity.type
_entity.pdbx_description
1 polymer ?
#
loop_
_entity_poly.entity_id
_entity_poly.type
_entity_poly.pdbx_seq_one_letter_code
_entity_poly.pdbx_strand_id
1 'polypeptide(L)'
;MVNSCLFLGVLFLLGLGAEAKSVAPKNQIRALFPDNFRWGFATASYQIEGGWNENGKGENIWDRFTHTPGNIADNSTGDVACDSYHNYARDVEMLKDIGADYYRFSLSWSR
;
A
#
# COMPACT_ATOMS: atom_id res chain seq x y z
N MET A 1 -69.84 -2.58 14.91
CA MET A 1 -70.22 -1.94 16.19
C MET A 1 -69.56 -2.79 17.27
N VAL A 2 -68.61 -2.37 18.12
CA VAL A 2 -68.30 -1.06 18.72
C VAL A 2 -66.79 -1.04 19.13
N ASN A 3 -66.14 0.12 18.99
CA ASN A 3 -64.93 0.70 19.66
C ASN A 3 -64.13 -0.17 20.65
N SER A 4 -62.80 -0.03 20.80
CA SER A 4 -62.16 1.23 21.16
C SER A 4 -60.62 1.15 21.16
N CYS A 5 -59.98 2.14 20.55
CA CYS A 5 -58.61 2.55 20.84
C CYS A 5 -58.42 2.92 22.32
N LEU A 6 -57.14 2.92 22.73
CA LEU A 6 -56.48 3.58 23.88
C LEU A 6 -55.97 2.58 24.93
N PHE A 7 -54.68 2.24 24.84
CA PHE A 7 -53.71 2.48 25.91
C PHE A 7 -52.28 2.32 25.35
N LEU A 8 -51.79 3.45 24.84
CA LEU A 8 -50.37 3.74 24.76
C LEU A 8 -49.74 3.65 26.17
N GLY A 9 -48.53 3.13 26.22
CA GLY A 9 -47.52 3.72 27.10
C GLY A 9 -46.95 2.80 28.17
N VAL A 10 -45.61 2.79 28.16
CA VAL A 10 -44.75 2.51 29.32
C VAL A 10 -44.56 1.02 29.65
N LEU A 11 -43.64 0.36 28.94
CA LEU A 11 -42.49 -0.34 29.53
C LEU A 11 -41.66 -1.00 28.41
N PHE A 12 -40.88 -0.20 27.70
CA PHE A 12 -39.66 -0.70 27.04
C PHE A 12 -38.49 0.17 27.52
N LEU A 13 -38.36 0.26 28.84
CA LEU A 13 -37.21 0.85 29.52
C LEU A 13 -36.22 -0.28 29.76
N LEU A 14 -35.14 -0.24 28.99
CA LEU A 14 -33.79 -0.80 29.17
C LEU A 14 -33.23 -1.37 27.86
N GLY A 15 -33.47 -0.68 26.75
CA GLY A 15 -32.47 -0.64 25.69
C GLY A 15 -31.32 0.24 26.18
N LEU A 16 -30.26 -0.36 26.71
CA LEU A 16 -28.95 0.28 26.69
C LEU A 16 -28.65 0.55 25.21
N GLY A 17 -28.89 1.79 24.78
CA GLY A 17 -28.33 2.30 23.55
C GLY A 17 -26.82 2.31 23.70
N ALA A 18 -26.17 1.21 23.30
CA ALA A 18 -24.81 1.33 22.81
C ALA A 18 -24.92 2.16 21.54
N GLU A 19 -24.69 3.48 21.65
CA GLU A 19 -24.40 4.31 20.48
C GLU A 19 -23.21 3.65 19.76
N ALA A 20 -23.48 2.94 18.68
CA ALA A 20 -22.45 2.52 17.77
C ALA A 20 -21.82 3.81 17.22
N LYS A 21 -20.65 4.19 17.75
CA LYS A 21 -19.87 5.32 17.22
C LYS A 21 -19.75 5.09 15.72
N SER A 22 -20.30 6.01 14.92
CA SER A 22 -20.23 5.93 13.47
C SER A 22 -18.76 5.83 13.07
N VAL A 23 -18.37 4.71 12.45
CA VAL A 23 -17.06 4.59 11.83
C VAL A 23 -16.97 5.72 10.79
N ALA A 24 -16.05 6.66 11.01
CA ALA A 24 -15.86 7.78 10.10
C ALA A 24 -15.62 7.26 8.67
N PRO A 25 -16.28 7.83 7.65
CA PRO A 25 -16.14 7.34 6.28
C PRO A 25 -14.69 7.51 5.82
N LYS A 26 -14.14 6.49 5.15
CA LYS A 26 -12.77 6.40 4.61
C LYS A 26 -12.27 7.62 3.82
N ASN A 27 -13.15 8.56 3.44
CA ASN A 27 -12.85 9.69 2.56
C ASN A 27 -12.53 11.04 3.24
N GLN A 28 -12.44 11.10 4.58
CA GLN A 28 -12.17 12.38 5.27
C GLN A 28 -10.80 12.99 4.89
N ILE A 29 -9.77 12.16 4.68
CA ILE A 29 -8.41 12.66 4.37
C ILE A 29 -8.30 13.19 2.95
N ARG A 30 -9.00 12.59 1.97
CA ARG A 30 -8.95 13.04 0.57
C ARG A 30 -9.56 14.44 0.38
N ALA A 31 -10.57 14.79 1.17
CA ALA A 31 -11.19 16.11 1.15
C ALA A 31 -10.28 17.24 1.66
N LEU A 32 -9.14 16.92 2.28
CA LEU A 32 -8.17 17.91 2.75
C LEU A 32 -7.23 18.41 1.65
N PHE A 33 -7.21 17.74 0.49
CA PHE A 33 -6.32 18.07 -0.64
C PHE A 33 -7.12 18.67 -1.80
N PRO A 34 -6.48 19.47 -2.68
CA PRO A 34 -7.12 19.96 -3.91
C PRO A 34 -7.65 18.82 -4.77
N ASP A 35 -8.73 19.06 -5.52
CA ASP A 35 -9.38 18.05 -6.37
C ASP A 35 -8.45 17.44 -7.43
N ASN A 36 -7.40 18.16 -7.81
CA ASN A 36 -6.40 17.73 -8.78
C ASN A 36 -5.13 17.15 -8.12
N PHE A 37 -5.12 16.92 -6.81
CA PHE A 37 -4.00 16.31 -6.11
C PHE A 37 -3.85 14.84 -6.53
N ARG A 38 -2.61 14.42 -6.78
CA ARG A 38 -2.29 13.08 -7.28
C ARG A 38 -1.50 12.31 -6.25
N TRP A 39 -1.85 11.04 -6.05
CA TRP A 39 -1.16 10.14 -5.14
C TRP A 39 -0.29 9.18 -5.94
N GLY A 40 0.94 8.99 -5.48
CA GLY A 40 1.85 8.09 -6.15
C GLY A 40 2.72 7.32 -5.18
N PHE A 41 3.37 6.30 -5.73
CA PHE A 41 4.31 5.45 -5.02
C PHE A 41 5.69 5.62 -5.64
N ALA A 42 6.73 5.46 -4.82
CA ALA A 42 8.10 5.63 -5.23
C ALA A 42 8.96 4.41 -4.86
N THR A 43 9.83 3.99 -5.76
CA THR A 43 10.76 2.89 -5.58
C THR A 43 12.16 3.27 -6.09
N ALA A 44 13.15 2.43 -5.77
CA ALA A 44 14.51 2.53 -6.30
C ALA A 44 14.96 1.17 -6.86
N SER A 45 15.62 1.20 -8.01
CA SER A 45 16.00 0.02 -8.79
C SER A 45 16.65 -1.08 -7.96
N TYR A 46 17.75 -0.78 -7.25
CA TYR A 46 18.48 -1.78 -6.46
C TYR A 46 17.65 -2.41 -5.33
N GLN A 47 16.62 -1.69 -4.84
CA GLN A 47 15.80 -2.18 -3.73
C GLN A 47 14.68 -3.13 -4.17
N ILE A 48 14.27 -3.09 -5.45
CA ILE A 48 13.09 -3.84 -5.91
C ILE A 48 13.35 -4.74 -7.12
N GLU A 49 14.30 -4.41 -7.99
CA GLU A 49 14.48 -5.11 -9.27
C GLU A 49 14.90 -6.56 -9.06
N GLY A 50 16.02 -6.80 -8.37
CA GLY A 50 16.70 -8.09 -8.44
C GLY A 50 17.42 -8.28 -9.78
N GLY A 51 17.62 -9.53 -10.20
CA GLY A 51 18.29 -9.89 -11.45
C GLY A 51 19.69 -9.27 -11.53
N TRP A 52 20.48 -9.41 -10.46
CA TRP A 52 21.73 -8.64 -10.27
C TRP A 52 22.80 -8.89 -11.34
N ASN A 53 22.81 -10.06 -11.95
CA ASN A 53 23.76 -10.46 -13.01
C ASN A 53 23.04 -10.93 -14.29
N GLU A 54 21.78 -10.52 -14.47
CA GLU A 54 20.98 -10.90 -15.63
C GLU A 54 21.06 -9.86 -16.76
N ASN A 55 20.89 -10.35 -17.99
CA ASN A 55 20.78 -9.54 -19.21
C ASN A 55 21.89 -8.49 -19.41
N GLY A 56 23.11 -8.78 -18.93
CA GLY A 56 24.27 -7.91 -19.14
C GLY A 56 24.41 -6.77 -18.12
N LYS A 57 23.62 -6.77 -17.04
CA LYS A 57 23.84 -5.84 -15.92
C LYS A 57 25.26 -6.02 -15.36
N GLY A 58 26.01 -4.91 -15.30
CA GLY A 58 27.29 -4.82 -14.62
C GLY A 58 27.17 -4.73 -13.10
N GLU A 59 28.27 -5.04 -12.43
CA GLU A 59 28.42 -4.83 -10.98
C GLU A 59 28.44 -3.34 -10.65
N ASN A 60 27.69 -2.92 -9.63
CA ASN A 60 27.73 -1.59 -9.05
C ASN A 60 28.26 -1.62 -7.61
N ILE A 61 28.42 -0.43 -7.01
CA ILE A 61 28.99 -0.30 -5.66
C ILE A 61 28.16 -1.00 -4.58
N TRP A 62 26.83 -1.08 -4.76
CA TRP A 62 25.94 -1.74 -3.82
C TRP A 62 26.01 -3.27 -3.94
N ASP A 63 26.16 -3.81 -5.16
CA ASP A 63 26.43 -5.25 -5.36
C ASP A 63 27.65 -5.66 -4.53
N ARG A 64 28.76 -4.93 -4.67
CA ARG A 64 29.98 -5.19 -3.91
C ARG A 64 29.80 -5.06 -2.41
N PHE A 65 29.10 -4.00 -1.98
CA PHE A 65 28.88 -3.70 -0.57
C PHE A 65 28.06 -4.79 0.10
N THR A 66 26.95 -5.24 -0.51
CA THR A 66 26.06 -6.26 0.09
C THR A 66 26.65 -7.67 0.05
N HIS A 67 27.49 -7.98 -0.95
CA HIS A 67 28.19 -9.27 -1.00
C HIS A 67 29.37 -9.40 -0.02
N THR A 68 29.75 -8.30 0.66
CA THR A 68 30.80 -8.34 1.68
C THR A 68 30.17 -8.73 3.03
N PRO A 69 30.57 -9.85 3.66
CA PRO A 69 30.00 -10.30 4.92
C PRO A 69 30.10 -9.25 6.04
N GLY A 70 29.03 -9.08 6.79
CA GLY A 70 28.93 -8.16 7.92
C GLY A 70 28.52 -6.72 7.57
N ASN A 71 28.45 -6.36 6.27
CA ASN A 71 27.98 -5.03 5.86
C ASN A 71 26.47 -4.86 5.98
N ILE A 72 25.73 -5.95 5.77
CA ILE A 72 24.29 -6.02 6.01
C ILE A 72 24.07 -6.89 7.25
N ALA A 73 23.21 -6.43 8.16
CA ALA A 73 23.03 -7.04 9.49
C ALA A 73 22.69 -8.54 9.44
N ASP A 74 21.95 -8.98 8.41
CA ASP A 74 21.57 -10.37 8.16
C ASP A 74 22.32 -11.01 6.98
N ASN A 75 23.31 -10.31 6.40
CA ASN A 75 24.03 -10.69 5.19
C ASN A 75 23.14 -10.90 3.95
N SER A 76 21.95 -10.29 3.90
CA SER A 76 21.12 -10.29 2.68
C SER A 76 21.73 -9.44 1.56
N THR A 77 21.37 -9.79 0.31
CA THR A 77 21.80 -9.10 -0.91
C THR A 77 20.62 -8.57 -1.71
N GLY A 78 20.91 -7.70 -2.69
CA GLY A 78 19.95 -7.19 -3.66
C GLY A 78 19.70 -8.14 -4.84
N ASP A 79 20.17 -9.39 -4.76
CA ASP A 79 20.24 -10.30 -5.92
C ASP A 79 18.88 -10.65 -6.49
N VAL A 80 17.92 -10.87 -5.59
CA VAL A 80 16.51 -11.15 -5.91
C VAL A 80 15.62 -9.98 -5.50
N ALA A 81 15.86 -9.38 -4.33
CA ALA A 81 15.05 -8.28 -3.78
C ALA A 81 13.54 -8.61 -3.77
N CYS A 82 12.70 -7.77 -4.40
CA CYS A 82 11.27 -8.03 -4.59
C CYS A 82 10.95 -8.74 -5.92
N ASP A 83 11.98 -9.09 -6.70
CA ASP A 83 11.87 -9.73 -8.01
C ASP A 83 11.02 -8.94 -9.02
N SER A 84 11.03 -7.61 -8.91
CA SER A 84 10.28 -6.73 -9.81
C SER A 84 10.83 -6.77 -11.24
N TYR A 85 12.10 -7.16 -11.43
CA TYR A 85 12.69 -7.38 -12.76
C TYR A 85 11.87 -8.38 -13.59
N HIS A 86 11.36 -9.44 -12.95
CA HIS A 86 10.50 -10.44 -13.59
C HIS A 86 9.01 -10.13 -13.44
N ASN A 87 8.61 -9.43 -12.36
CA ASN A 87 7.20 -9.26 -11.98
C ASN A 87 6.66 -7.82 -12.14
N TYR A 88 7.36 -6.92 -12.83
CA TYR A 88 6.96 -5.52 -12.97
C TYR A 88 5.52 -5.35 -13.50
N ALA A 89 5.05 -6.24 -14.38
CA ALA A 89 3.69 -6.19 -14.91
C ALA A 89 2.65 -6.37 -13.81
N ARG A 90 2.91 -7.29 -12.86
CA ARG A 90 2.07 -7.50 -11.69
C ARG A 90 2.16 -6.33 -10.72
N ASP A 91 3.33 -5.73 -10.55
CA ASP A 91 3.51 -4.54 -9.71
C ASP A 91 2.69 -3.35 -10.23
N VAL A 92 2.70 -3.12 -11.55
CA VAL A 92 1.89 -2.07 -12.20
C VAL A 92 0.40 -2.35 -12.08
N GLU A 93 -0.01 -3.62 -12.18
CA GLU A 93 -1.41 -4.02 -11.95
C GLU A 93 -1.83 -3.70 -10.50
N MET A 94 -1.00 -4.01 -9.51
CA MET A 94 -1.28 -3.67 -8.11
C MET A 94 -1.38 -2.17 -7.87
N LEU A 95 -0.51 -1.36 -8.51
CA LEU A 95 -0.57 0.10 -8.43
C LEU A 95 -1.90 0.65 -9.00
N LYS A 96 -2.40 0.04 -10.07
CA LYS A 96 -3.70 0.38 -10.63
C LYS A 96 -4.84 0.00 -9.68
N ASP A 97 -4.80 -1.19 -9.09
CA ASP A 97 -5.84 -1.70 -8.18
C ASP A 97 -5.98 -0.83 -6.91
N ILE A 98 -4.87 -0.31 -6.39
CA ILE A 98 -4.88 0.59 -5.22
C ILE A 98 -5.21 2.05 -5.58
N GLY A 99 -5.35 2.37 -6.86
CA GLY A 99 -5.70 3.71 -7.35
C GLY A 99 -4.53 4.70 -7.29
N ALA A 100 -3.31 4.26 -7.57
CA ALA A 100 -2.17 5.16 -7.75
C ALA A 100 -2.32 5.98 -9.04
N ASP A 101 -2.11 7.29 -8.94
CA ASP A 101 -2.01 8.16 -10.11
C ASP A 101 -0.62 8.12 -10.74
N TYR A 102 0.43 8.00 -9.91
CA TYR A 102 1.82 8.01 -10.35
C TYR A 102 2.65 6.88 -9.77
N TYR A 103 3.59 6.41 -10.57
CA TYR A 103 4.65 5.50 -10.13
C TYR A 103 6.00 6.09 -10.50
N ARG A 104 6.78 6.44 -9.49
CA ARG A 104 8.16 6.92 -9.65
C ARG A 104 9.11 5.75 -9.37
N PHE A 105 9.95 5.42 -10.33
CA PHE A 105 11.03 4.45 -10.15
C PHE A 105 12.34 5.05 -10.68
N SER A 106 13.48 4.48 -10.28
CA SER A 106 14.78 4.83 -10.83
C SER A 106 15.24 3.79 -11.84
N LEU A 107 16.05 4.20 -12.80
CA LEU A 107 16.75 3.28 -13.70
C LEU A 107 18.11 2.91 -13.12
N SER A 108 18.46 1.63 -13.16
CA SER A 108 19.79 1.15 -12.78
C SER A 108 20.79 1.51 -13.87
N TRP A 109 21.76 2.39 -13.59
CA TRP A 109 22.77 2.79 -14.58
C TRP A 109 23.69 1.62 -14.97
N SER A 110 23.97 0.70 -14.05
CA SER A 110 24.81 -0.47 -14.38
C SER A 110 24.13 -1.47 -15.31
N ARG A 111 22.86 -1.26 -15.67
CA ARG A 111 22.07 -2.11 -16.56
C ARG A 111 21.90 -1.42 -17.91
#